data_AF-A0A7Y2B8W2-F1
#
_entry.id   AF-A0A7Y2B8W2-F1
#
_cell.length_a   1.000
_cell.length_b   1.000
_cell.length_c   1.000
_cell.angle_alpha   90.00
_cell.angle_beta   90.00
_cell.angle_gamma   90.00
#
_symmetry.space_group_name_H-M   'P 1'
#
loop_
_entity.id
_entity.type
_entity.pdbx_description
1 polymer ?
#
loop_
_entity_poly.entity_id
_entity_poly.type
_entity_poly.pdbx_seq_one_letter_code
_entity_poly.pdbx_strand_id
1 'polypeptide(L)'
;MKKISKGAFFLCIILAFSCSRDATEPIDNSCGSTSSYNSNIKTIIDASCAYNGCHNGGGGAPGDFSTYDGLENVLTSGQFSVRVFNQKDDPNIGMPPDYATGGPINLTDEEILTLMDWVNSGFPEEENAIAATYDDAIKGIIDNSCAYSGCHDGQTGIGNYQNLEGLQGDIDDNDFFERVVEIREDPVKGMPPERAEELGGPAMLTDEEFQLILCWIENGYPQN
;
A
#
# COMPACT_ATOMS: atom_id res chain seq x y z
N MET A 1 50.91 58.61 15.38
CA MET A 1 49.78 58.78 14.43
C MET A 1 50.31 58.71 13.00
N LYS A 2 49.98 57.66 12.26
CA LYS A 2 49.66 57.62 10.81
C LYS A 2 49.83 56.19 10.29
N LYS A 3 48.69 55.56 10.05
CA LYS A 3 48.48 54.28 9.37
C LYS A 3 48.64 54.51 7.87
N ILE A 4 49.31 53.65 7.11
CA ILE A 4 48.96 53.41 5.70
C ILE A 4 49.26 51.95 5.33
N SER A 5 48.18 51.23 5.06
CA SER A 5 48.10 49.87 4.52
C SER A 5 48.37 49.90 3.00
N LYS A 6 49.14 48.96 2.46
CA LYS A 6 49.18 48.65 1.03
C LYS A 6 48.77 47.19 0.86
N GLY A 7 47.64 47.01 0.20
CA GLY A 7 46.93 45.76 0.05
C GLY A 7 47.66 44.72 -0.79
N ALA A 8 47.37 43.47 -0.47
CA ALA A 8 47.47 42.34 -1.37
C ALA A 8 46.06 41.74 -1.40
N PHE A 9 45.27 42.11 -2.41
CA PHE A 9 43.99 41.48 -2.70
C PHE A 9 44.30 40.17 -3.44
N PHE A 10 44.50 39.09 -2.68
CA PHE A 10 44.64 37.75 -3.21
C PHE A 10 43.24 37.15 -3.38
N LEU A 11 42.68 37.32 -4.59
CA LEU A 11 41.43 36.69 -4.99
C LEU A 11 41.71 35.19 -5.23
N CYS A 12 41.61 34.38 -4.16
CA CYS A 12 41.47 32.93 -4.29
C CYS A 12 40.09 32.65 -4.86
N ILE A 13 40.02 32.40 -6.16
CA ILE A 13 38.87 31.80 -6.83
C ILE A 13 38.75 30.37 -6.30
N ILE A 14 37.93 30.21 -5.26
CA ILE A 14 37.48 28.90 -4.79
C ILE A 14 36.47 28.42 -5.84
N LEU A 15 36.92 27.53 -6.71
CA LEU A 15 36.05 26.75 -7.58
C LEU A 15 35.20 25.85 -6.69
N ALA A 16 34.00 26.31 -6.38
CA ALA A 16 32.96 25.47 -5.81
C ALA A 16 32.56 24.43 -6.87
N PHE A 17 33.22 23.27 -6.85
CA PHE A 17 32.66 22.05 -7.41
C PHE A 17 31.44 21.69 -6.56
N SER A 18 30.30 22.28 -6.90
CA SER A 18 29.00 21.77 -6.47
C SER A 18 28.72 20.56 -7.36
N CYS A 19 29.09 19.38 -6.85
CA CYS A 19 28.44 18.16 -7.31
C CYS A 19 27.02 18.22 -6.74
N SER A 20 26.06 18.59 -7.58
CA SER A 20 24.69 18.15 -7.37
C SER A 20 24.77 16.62 -7.44
N ARG A 21 24.73 15.94 -6.28
CA ARG A 21 24.25 14.56 -6.29
C ARG A 21 22.83 14.71 -6.79
N ASP A 22 22.57 14.28 -8.01
CA ASP A 22 21.21 13.98 -8.41
C ASP A 22 20.64 13.16 -7.27
N ALA A 23 19.67 13.73 -6.56
CA ALA A 23 18.80 12.93 -5.74
C ALA A 23 18.12 12.04 -6.78
N THR A 24 18.51 10.77 -6.83
CA THR A 24 17.64 9.77 -7.43
C THR A 24 16.30 10.00 -6.77
N GLU A 25 15.28 10.31 -7.57
CA GLU A 25 13.88 10.24 -7.13
C GLU A 25 13.76 8.98 -6.27
N PRO A 26 13.13 9.03 -5.08
CA PRO A 26 12.87 7.81 -4.33
C PRO A 26 12.20 6.84 -5.30
N ILE A 27 12.75 5.63 -5.41
CA ILE A 27 12.12 4.58 -6.21
C ILE A 27 10.72 4.43 -5.64
N ASP A 28 9.72 4.74 -6.46
CA ASP A 28 8.32 4.60 -6.11
C ASP A 28 8.02 3.10 -6.04
N ASN A 29 8.29 2.52 -4.88
CA ASN A 29 7.99 1.13 -4.53
C ASN A 29 6.53 0.99 -4.08
N SER A 30 5.63 1.89 -4.51
CA SER A 30 4.21 1.74 -4.20
C SER A 30 3.71 0.47 -4.87
N CYS A 31 3.16 -0.42 -4.05
CA CYS A 31 2.23 -1.42 -4.54
C CYS A 31 1.01 -0.65 -5.03
N GLY A 32 1.04 -0.22 -6.28
CA GLY A 32 -0.16 0.33 -6.86
C GLY A 32 -1.19 -0.78 -6.90
N SER A 33 -2.40 -0.39 -6.52
CA SER A 33 -3.53 -1.28 -6.61
C SER A 33 -3.71 -1.75 -8.05
N THR A 34 -4.01 -3.03 -8.24
CA THR A 34 -4.62 -3.49 -9.50
C THR A 34 -5.98 -2.84 -9.75
N SER A 35 -6.57 -2.26 -8.69
CA SER A 35 -7.78 -1.49 -8.74
C SER A 35 -7.46 -0.01 -8.85
N SER A 36 -7.86 0.61 -9.95
CA SER A 36 -7.82 2.06 -10.12
C SER A 36 -9.21 2.56 -10.45
N TYR A 37 -9.40 3.88 -10.37
CA TYR A 37 -10.65 4.48 -10.82
C TYR A 37 -10.99 4.03 -12.25
N ASN A 38 -10.05 4.16 -13.18
CA ASN A 38 -10.28 3.87 -14.59
C ASN A 38 -10.31 2.38 -14.94
N SER A 39 -9.71 1.49 -14.14
CA SER A 39 -9.68 0.05 -14.45
C SER A 39 -10.97 -0.67 -14.04
N ASN A 40 -11.36 -0.59 -12.76
CA ASN A 40 -12.46 -1.40 -12.23
C ASN A 40 -13.41 -0.63 -11.29
N ILE A 41 -12.92 0.37 -10.56
CA ILE A 41 -13.71 1.08 -9.54
C ILE A 41 -14.84 1.89 -10.17
N LYS A 42 -14.58 2.54 -11.31
CA LYS A 42 -15.62 3.30 -12.02
C LYS A 42 -16.84 2.44 -12.34
N THR A 43 -16.64 1.18 -12.70
CA THR A 43 -17.75 0.26 -12.99
C THR A 43 -18.63 0.05 -11.76
N ILE A 44 -18.03 -0.14 -10.58
CA ILE A 44 -18.76 -0.31 -9.33
C ILE A 44 -19.47 1.01 -8.95
N ILE A 45 -18.76 2.14 -9.04
CA ILE A 45 -19.33 3.46 -8.72
C ILE A 45 -20.52 3.79 -9.63
N ASP A 46 -20.40 3.59 -10.93
CA ASP A 46 -21.47 3.88 -11.89
C ASP A 46 -22.70 2.99 -11.67
N ALA A 47 -22.50 1.70 -11.35
CA ALA A 47 -23.57 0.75 -11.11
C ALA A 47 -24.28 0.98 -9.76
N SER A 48 -23.52 1.35 -8.72
CA SER A 48 -23.99 1.31 -7.34
C SER A 48 -24.24 2.70 -6.72
N CYS A 49 -23.64 3.76 -7.28
CA CYS A 49 -23.64 5.09 -6.66
C CYS A 49 -24.03 6.21 -7.64
N ALA A 50 -23.43 6.24 -8.83
CA ALA A 50 -23.48 7.34 -9.79
C ALA A 50 -24.52 7.11 -10.90
N TYR A 51 -25.72 6.66 -10.53
CA TYR A 51 -26.84 6.50 -11.44
C TYR A 51 -27.92 7.56 -11.23
N ASN A 52 -28.89 7.63 -12.16
CA ASN A 52 -29.96 8.62 -12.12
C ASN A 52 -30.79 8.52 -10.83
N GLY A 53 -30.89 9.64 -10.10
CA GLY A 53 -31.56 9.71 -8.81
C GLY A 53 -30.62 9.65 -7.60
N CYS A 54 -29.33 9.32 -7.81
CA CYS A 54 -28.29 9.37 -6.79
C CYS A 54 -27.17 10.33 -7.20
N HIS A 55 -25.92 9.87 -7.27
CA HIS A 55 -24.73 10.71 -7.39
C HIS A 55 -24.24 10.88 -8.84
N ASN A 56 -25.14 11.08 -9.80
CA ASN A 56 -24.77 11.26 -11.22
C ASN A 56 -24.69 12.73 -11.67
N GLY A 57 -24.65 13.68 -10.74
CA GLY A 57 -24.69 15.13 -11.02
C GLY A 57 -26.08 15.67 -11.43
N GLY A 58 -27.11 14.83 -11.50
CA GLY A 58 -28.48 15.22 -11.86
C GLY A 58 -29.30 15.86 -10.73
N GLY A 59 -28.73 15.99 -9.52
CA GLY A 59 -29.37 16.60 -8.35
C GLY A 59 -30.20 15.65 -7.48
N GLY A 60 -30.14 14.34 -7.71
CA GLY A 60 -30.80 13.31 -6.88
C GLY A 60 -30.15 13.14 -5.50
N ALA A 61 -28.82 13.25 -5.44
CA ALA A 61 -28.03 13.33 -4.21
C ALA A 61 -26.88 14.35 -4.37
N PRO A 62 -26.29 14.83 -3.26
CA PRO A 62 -25.14 15.74 -3.33
C PRO A 62 -23.91 15.09 -3.98
N GLY A 63 -23.25 15.82 -4.87
CA GLY A 63 -22.04 15.35 -5.57
C GLY A 63 -22.32 14.65 -6.89
N ASP A 64 -21.31 14.65 -7.76
CA ASP A 64 -21.30 13.93 -9.04
C ASP A 64 -20.15 12.93 -9.02
N PHE A 65 -20.44 11.67 -8.67
CA PHE A 65 -19.45 10.61 -8.56
C PHE A 65 -19.22 9.86 -9.87
N SER A 66 -19.79 10.34 -10.98
CA SER A 66 -19.55 9.76 -12.31
C SER A 66 -18.14 10.07 -12.86
N THR A 67 -17.35 10.86 -12.11
CA THR A 67 -15.97 11.24 -12.42
C THR A 67 -15.09 11.07 -11.18
N TYR A 68 -13.77 10.88 -11.41
CA TYR A 68 -12.78 10.79 -10.34
C TYR A 68 -12.73 12.07 -9.49
N ASP A 69 -12.60 13.24 -10.14
CA ASP A 69 -12.60 14.56 -9.49
C ASP A 69 -13.82 14.76 -8.58
N GLY A 70 -14.98 14.25 -8.99
CA GLY A 70 -16.20 14.36 -8.20
C GLY A 70 -16.21 13.55 -6.91
N LEU A 71 -15.38 12.51 -6.81
CA LEU A 71 -15.18 11.70 -5.60
C LEU A 71 -14.13 12.30 -4.66
N GLU A 72 -13.21 13.15 -5.15
CA GLU A 72 -12.03 13.63 -4.39
C GLU A 72 -12.39 14.15 -2.99
N ASN A 73 -13.42 14.98 -2.89
CA ASN A 73 -13.85 15.57 -1.63
C ASN A 73 -14.32 14.52 -0.60
N VAL A 74 -15.02 13.47 -1.03
CA VAL A 74 -15.53 12.43 -0.12
C VAL A 74 -14.48 11.39 0.22
N LEU A 75 -13.51 11.16 -0.67
CA LEU A 75 -12.35 10.31 -0.42
C LEU A 75 -11.42 10.97 0.61
N THR A 76 -10.97 12.19 0.34
CA THR A 76 -10.00 12.91 1.18
C THR A 76 -10.53 13.29 2.57
N SER A 77 -11.84 13.48 2.71
CA SER A 77 -12.49 13.69 4.02
C SER A 77 -12.72 12.40 4.81
N GLY A 78 -12.47 11.23 4.22
CA GLY A 78 -12.74 9.91 4.82
C GLY A 78 -14.23 9.54 4.86
N GLN A 79 -15.12 10.40 4.34
CA GLN A 79 -16.56 10.16 4.34
C GLN A 79 -16.95 8.96 3.48
N PHE A 80 -16.19 8.68 2.41
CA PHE A 80 -16.38 7.46 1.63
C PHE A 80 -16.30 6.22 2.52
N SER A 81 -15.19 6.05 3.24
CA SER A 81 -14.96 4.90 4.13
C SER A 81 -15.98 4.80 5.25
N VAL A 82 -16.38 5.95 5.82
CA VAL A 82 -17.43 5.97 6.85
C VAL A 82 -18.73 5.39 6.34
N ARG A 83 -19.16 5.78 5.14
CA ARG A 83 -20.51 5.48 4.63
C ARG A 83 -20.59 4.14 3.90
N VAL A 84 -19.53 3.77 3.19
CA VAL A 84 -19.47 2.56 2.36
C VAL A 84 -18.96 1.35 3.13
N PHE A 85 -18.13 1.54 4.16
CA PHE A 85 -17.55 0.43 4.92
C PHE A 85 -18.06 0.38 6.37
N ASN A 86 -17.90 1.46 7.13
CA ASN A 86 -18.17 1.44 8.58
C ASN A 86 -19.66 1.46 8.91
N GLN A 87 -20.47 2.13 8.08
CA GLN A 87 -21.91 2.30 8.26
C GLN A 87 -22.72 1.55 7.20
N LYS A 88 -22.11 0.61 6.47
CA LYS A 88 -22.74 -0.09 5.34
C LYS A 88 -24.08 -0.75 5.68
N ASP A 89 -24.27 -1.17 6.94
CA ASP A 89 -25.49 -1.84 7.41
C ASP A 89 -26.56 -0.86 7.94
N ASP A 90 -26.28 0.45 7.96
CA ASP A 90 -27.30 1.45 8.33
C ASP A 90 -28.22 1.74 7.12
N PRO A 91 -29.54 1.52 7.26
CA PRO A 91 -30.47 1.58 6.14
C PRO A 91 -30.66 2.98 5.55
N ASN A 92 -30.31 4.05 6.27
CA ASN A 92 -30.55 5.43 5.84
C ASN A 92 -29.27 6.17 5.47
N ILE A 93 -28.18 5.85 6.15
CA ILE A 93 -26.90 6.53 5.98
C ILE A 93 -25.81 5.66 5.37
N GLY A 94 -25.91 4.34 5.48
CA GLY A 94 -25.09 3.41 4.72
C GLY A 94 -25.25 3.67 3.22
N MET A 95 -24.16 3.46 2.49
CA MET A 95 -24.15 3.63 1.04
C MET A 95 -23.76 2.30 0.38
N PRO A 96 -24.59 1.76 -0.53
CA PRO A 96 -25.92 2.25 -0.93
C PRO A 96 -26.98 2.17 0.19
N PRO A 97 -27.99 3.06 0.23
CA PRO A 97 -29.03 3.04 1.25
C PRO A 97 -30.22 2.15 0.87
N ASP A 98 -31.00 1.66 1.84
CA ASP A 98 -32.15 0.76 1.63
C ASP A 98 -33.27 1.37 0.79
N TYR A 99 -33.36 2.70 0.74
CA TYR A 99 -34.34 3.42 -0.07
C TYR A 99 -33.89 3.65 -1.52
N ALA A 100 -32.70 3.17 -1.91
CA ALA A 100 -32.23 3.25 -3.29
C ALA A 100 -33.25 2.64 -4.26
N THR A 101 -33.60 3.39 -5.31
CA THR A 101 -34.51 2.92 -6.37
C THR A 101 -33.80 3.06 -7.70
N GLY A 102 -33.54 1.94 -8.38
CA GLY A 102 -32.82 1.92 -9.65
C GLY A 102 -31.35 1.47 -9.58
N GLY A 103 -30.82 1.26 -8.37
CA GLY A 103 -29.53 0.64 -8.10
C GLY A 103 -29.61 -0.40 -6.96
N PRO A 104 -28.49 -1.02 -6.58
CA PRO A 104 -28.43 -1.94 -5.46
C PRO A 104 -28.62 -1.22 -4.12
N ILE A 105 -29.09 -1.98 -3.12
CA ILE A 105 -29.16 -1.53 -1.71
C ILE A 105 -28.00 -2.08 -0.86
N ASN A 106 -27.15 -2.93 -1.44
CA ASN A 106 -25.95 -3.49 -0.83
C ASN A 106 -24.90 -3.74 -1.92
N LEU A 107 -23.63 -3.56 -1.57
CA LEU A 107 -22.52 -4.05 -2.38
C LEU A 107 -22.28 -5.53 -2.07
N THR A 108 -21.76 -6.27 -3.04
CA THR A 108 -21.25 -7.62 -2.80
C THR A 108 -19.96 -7.57 -1.97
N ASP A 109 -19.62 -8.68 -1.31
CA ASP A 109 -18.37 -8.78 -0.55
C ASP A 109 -17.14 -8.51 -1.44
N GLU A 110 -17.17 -8.98 -2.69
CA GLU A 110 -16.11 -8.74 -3.68
C GLU A 110 -15.99 -7.25 -4.06
N GLU A 111 -17.12 -6.56 -4.27
CA GLU A 111 -17.11 -5.11 -4.54
C GLU A 111 -16.61 -4.30 -3.34
N ILE A 112 -17.01 -4.68 -2.11
CA ILE A 112 -16.51 -4.06 -0.88
C ILE A 112 -14.99 -4.23 -0.78
N LEU A 113 -14.48 -5.44 -0.98
CA LEU A 113 -13.04 -5.71 -0.95
C LEU A 113 -12.30 -4.90 -2.01
N THR A 114 -12.81 -4.88 -3.25
CA THR A 114 -12.21 -4.11 -4.35
C THR A 114 -12.15 -2.61 -4.03
N LEU A 115 -13.22 -2.04 -3.45
CA LEU A 115 -13.26 -0.63 -3.05
C LEU A 115 -12.35 -0.34 -1.85
N MET A 116 -12.27 -1.25 -0.88
CA MET A 116 -11.38 -1.13 0.27
C MET A 116 -9.92 -1.13 -0.18
N ASP A 117 -9.53 -2.04 -1.06
CA ASP A 117 -8.18 -2.14 -1.59
C ASP A 117 -7.79 -0.85 -2.32
N TRP A 118 -8.66 -0.35 -3.21
CA TRP A 118 -8.42 0.91 -3.90
C TRP A 118 -8.26 2.10 -2.94
N VAL A 119 -9.14 2.23 -1.94
CA VAL A 119 -9.06 3.31 -0.94
C VAL A 119 -7.77 3.19 -0.12
N ASN A 120 -7.40 1.99 0.30
CA ASN A 120 -6.19 1.74 1.08
C ASN A 120 -4.91 2.02 0.28
N SER A 121 -4.94 1.83 -1.04
CA SER A 121 -3.85 2.20 -1.94
C SER A 121 -3.81 3.69 -2.31
N GLY A 122 -4.56 4.54 -1.60
CA GLY A 122 -4.58 5.98 -1.87
C GLY A 122 -5.42 6.38 -3.08
N PHE A 123 -6.43 5.57 -3.41
CA PHE A 123 -7.46 5.82 -4.42
C PHE A 123 -6.90 6.25 -5.79
N PRO A 124 -5.94 5.52 -6.39
CA PRO A 124 -5.32 5.95 -7.64
C PRO A 124 -6.33 6.08 -8.80
N GLU A 125 -6.21 7.14 -9.60
CA GLU A 125 -7.06 7.35 -10.77
C GLU A 125 -6.72 6.35 -11.89
N GLU A 126 -5.43 6.15 -12.13
CA GLU A 126 -4.88 5.21 -13.11
C GLU A 126 -4.20 4.03 -12.41
N GLU A 127 -4.10 2.89 -13.09
CA GLU A 127 -3.29 1.77 -12.59
C GLU A 127 -1.85 2.24 -12.40
N ASN A 128 -1.32 2.10 -11.19
CA ASN A 128 0.09 2.38 -10.92
C ASN A 128 0.83 1.07 -10.67
N ALA A 129 0.89 0.19 -11.66
CA ALA A 129 1.57 -1.09 -11.52
C ALA A 129 3.11 -0.88 -11.48
N ILE A 130 3.64 -0.53 -10.31
CA ILE A 130 5.00 -0.87 -9.94
C ILE A 130 4.88 -2.05 -8.97
N ALA A 131 5.45 -3.19 -9.38
CA ALA A 131 5.45 -4.39 -8.57
C ALA A 131 6.54 -4.26 -7.50
N ALA A 132 6.19 -4.55 -6.24
CA ALA A 132 7.21 -4.80 -5.24
C ALA A 132 8.14 -5.91 -5.74
N THR A 133 9.44 -5.67 -5.76
CA THR A 133 10.47 -6.67 -6.09
C THR A 133 11.14 -7.14 -4.81
N TYR A 134 11.76 -8.32 -4.87
CA TYR A 134 12.52 -8.82 -3.73
C TYR A 134 13.62 -7.83 -3.33
N ASP A 135 14.43 -7.39 -4.30
CA ASP A 135 15.62 -6.59 -4.04
C ASP A 135 15.30 -5.16 -3.56
N ASP A 136 14.17 -4.55 -4.00
CA ASP A 136 13.84 -3.16 -3.67
C ASP A 136 12.94 -2.99 -2.45
N ALA A 137 11.93 -3.84 -2.28
CA ALA A 137 10.88 -3.64 -1.27
C ALA A 137 10.85 -4.75 -0.20
N ILE A 138 11.02 -6.01 -0.60
CA ILE A 138 10.73 -7.15 0.30
C ILE A 138 11.94 -7.55 1.13
N LYS A 139 13.16 -7.43 0.59
CA LYS A 139 14.37 -7.86 1.30
C LYS A 139 14.49 -7.19 2.67
N GLY A 140 14.20 -5.89 2.75
CA GLY A 140 14.24 -5.17 4.03
C GLY A 140 13.24 -5.73 5.05
N ILE A 141 12.03 -6.09 4.61
CA ILE A 141 11.00 -6.68 5.47
C ILE A 141 11.44 -8.07 5.94
N ILE A 142 11.92 -8.91 5.03
CA ILE A 142 12.42 -10.25 5.35
C ILE A 142 13.60 -10.19 6.32
N ASP A 143 14.57 -9.31 6.07
CA ASP A 143 15.75 -9.15 6.93
C ASP A 143 15.36 -8.75 8.36
N ASN A 144 14.41 -7.83 8.50
CA ASN A 144 14.02 -7.27 9.80
C ASN A 144 13.01 -8.14 10.56
N SER A 145 12.12 -8.83 9.86
CA SER A 145 10.95 -9.49 10.45
C SER A 145 11.04 -11.03 10.42
N CYS A 146 11.98 -11.60 9.65
CA CYS A 146 12.07 -13.06 9.48
C CYS A 146 13.51 -13.61 9.62
N ALA A 147 14.48 -12.99 8.94
CA ALA A 147 15.85 -13.49 8.77
C ALA A 147 16.82 -13.01 9.87
N TYR A 148 16.35 -12.96 11.11
CA TYR A 148 17.15 -12.54 12.27
C TYR A 148 17.47 -13.72 13.20
N SER A 149 18.46 -13.48 14.08
CA SER A 149 18.99 -14.50 14.99
C SER A 149 17.91 -15.17 15.81
N GLY A 150 17.86 -16.51 15.76
CA GLY A 150 16.83 -17.30 16.47
C GLY A 150 15.64 -17.72 15.60
N CYS A 151 15.50 -17.15 14.40
CA CYS A 151 14.51 -17.53 13.40
C CYS A 151 15.21 -17.96 12.10
N HIS A 152 14.94 -17.34 10.95
CA HIS A 152 15.38 -17.78 9.62
C HIS A 152 16.76 -17.21 9.23
N ASP A 153 17.71 -17.23 10.15
CA ASP A 153 19.05 -16.64 10.01
C ASP A 153 20.07 -17.51 9.26
N GLY A 154 19.68 -18.73 8.85
CA GLY A 154 20.56 -19.72 8.23
C GLY A 154 21.54 -20.41 9.18
N GLN A 155 21.42 -20.20 10.49
CA GLN A 155 22.28 -20.80 11.53
C GLN A 155 21.52 -21.74 12.46
N THR A 156 20.25 -21.45 12.75
CA THR A 156 19.45 -22.21 13.71
C THR A 156 18.83 -23.50 13.16
N GLY A 157 18.87 -23.69 11.84
CA GLY A 157 18.27 -24.85 11.15
C GLY A 157 16.76 -24.74 10.90
N ILE A 158 16.14 -23.59 11.22
CA ILE A 158 14.72 -23.31 10.91
C ILE A 158 14.54 -22.91 9.44
N GLY A 159 15.55 -22.28 8.85
CA GLY A 159 15.57 -21.83 7.45
C GLY A 159 16.67 -20.79 7.25
N ASN A 160 16.98 -20.45 5.99
CA ASN A 160 17.93 -19.39 5.65
C ASN A 160 17.25 -18.37 4.74
N TYR A 161 16.79 -17.25 5.29
CA TYR A 161 16.05 -16.23 4.52
C TYR A 161 16.90 -15.01 4.15
N GLN A 162 18.23 -15.14 4.13
CA GLN A 162 19.14 -14.03 3.83
C GLN A 162 19.07 -13.52 2.38
N ASN A 163 18.45 -14.30 1.48
CA ASN A 163 18.24 -13.99 0.07
C ASN A 163 17.03 -14.78 -0.47
N LEU A 164 16.56 -14.42 -1.67
CA LEU A 164 15.40 -15.07 -2.29
C LEU A 164 15.59 -16.57 -2.53
N GLU A 165 16.78 -17.00 -2.94
CA GLU A 165 17.10 -18.42 -3.14
C GLU A 165 16.85 -19.24 -1.86
N GLY A 166 17.13 -18.67 -0.70
CA GLY A 166 16.89 -19.29 0.59
C GLY A 166 15.41 -19.37 1.01
N LEU A 167 14.54 -18.51 0.46
CA LEU A 167 13.08 -18.58 0.62
C LEU A 167 12.43 -19.53 -0.40
N GLN A 168 13.11 -19.82 -1.52
CA GLN A 168 12.50 -20.47 -2.68
C GLN A 168 11.81 -21.80 -2.35
N GLY A 169 12.37 -22.60 -1.43
CA GLY A 169 11.74 -23.85 -1.01
C GLY A 169 10.36 -23.64 -0.37
N ASP A 170 10.23 -22.66 0.52
CA ASP A 170 8.97 -22.37 1.19
C ASP A 170 7.98 -21.63 0.26
N ILE A 171 8.49 -20.94 -0.76
CA ILE A 171 7.67 -20.39 -1.85
C ILE A 171 7.11 -21.53 -2.73
N ASP A 172 7.97 -22.43 -3.18
CA ASP A 172 7.62 -23.56 -4.06
C ASP A 172 6.63 -24.52 -3.38
N ASP A 173 6.78 -24.73 -2.08
CA ASP A 173 5.90 -25.58 -1.26
C ASP A 173 4.64 -24.83 -0.76
N ASN A 174 4.46 -23.55 -1.12
CA ASN A 174 3.37 -22.66 -0.71
C ASN A 174 3.30 -22.35 0.81
N ASP A 175 4.29 -22.79 1.60
CA ASP A 175 4.37 -22.53 3.05
C ASP A 175 4.49 -21.04 3.35
N PHE A 176 5.24 -20.29 2.53
CA PHE A 176 5.39 -18.85 2.73
C PHE A 176 4.04 -18.11 2.62
N PHE A 177 3.24 -18.42 1.58
CA PHE A 177 1.92 -17.82 1.39
C PHE A 177 0.95 -18.24 2.50
N GLU A 178 0.85 -19.53 2.80
CA GLU A 178 -0.04 -20.02 3.86
C GLU A 178 0.24 -19.28 5.17
N ARG A 179 1.51 -19.21 5.58
CA ARG A 179 1.88 -18.74 6.92
C ARG A 179 1.90 -17.22 7.07
N VAL A 180 2.26 -16.48 6.02
CA VAL A 180 2.33 -15.01 6.06
C VAL A 180 0.99 -14.38 5.66
N VAL A 181 0.15 -15.09 4.91
CA VAL A 181 -1.14 -14.58 4.40
C VAL A 181 -2.33 -15.32 5.00
N GLU A 182 -2.51 -16.61 4.70
CA GLU A 182 -3.76 -17.32 5.01
C GLU A 182 -3.99 -17.48 6.52
N ILE A 183 -2.93 -17.78 7.27
CA ILE A 183 -2.97 -17.97 8.72
C ILE A 183 -2.15 -16.92 9.47
N ARG A 184 -2.00 -15.71 8.90
CA ARG A 184 -1.28 -14.57 9.50
C ARG A 184 -1.66 -14.33 10.97
N GLU A 185 -2.94 -14.44 11.28
CA GLU A 185 -3.49 -14.17 12.63
C GLU A 185 -3.32 -15.35 13.61
N ASP A 186 -2.81 -16.51 13.17
CA ASP A 186 -2.52 -17.62 14.08
C ASP A 186 -1.24 -17.30 14.90
N PRO A 187 -1.34 -17.18 16.23
CA PRO A 187 -0.22 -16.69 17.05
C PRO A 187 0.98 -17.63 17.13
N VAL A 188 0.81 -18.90 16.72
CA VAL A 188 1.84 -19.94 16.82
C VAL A 188 2.38 -20.30 15.45
N LYS A 189 1.49 -20.44 14.47
CA LYS A 189 1.82 -20.93 13.13
C LYS A 189 1.94 -19.80 12.11
N GLY A 190 1.19 -18.73 12.29
CA GLY A 190 1.33 -17.51 11.49
C GLY A 190 2.74 -16.95 11.62
N MET A 191 3.16 -16.23 10.58
CA MET A 191 4.48 -15.65 10.49
C MET A 191 4.38 -14.14 10.27
N PRO A 192 5.05 -13.31 11.09
CA PRO A 192 5.76 -13.67 12.32
C PRO A 192 4.84 -14.23 13.44
N PRO A 193 5.31 -15.14 14.32
CA PRO A 193 4.54 -15.66 15.44
C PRO A 193 4.69 -14.79 16.69
N GLU A 194 3.79 -14.88 17.66
CA GLU A 194 3.86 -14.08 18.91
C GLU A 194 5.19 -14.23 19.67
N ARG A 195 5.78 -15.44 19.65
CA ARG A 195 7.09 -15.71 20.28
C ARG A 195 8.25 -14.90 19.70
N ALA A 196 8.08 -14.28 18.53
CA ALA A 196 9.09 -13.44 17.89
C ALA A 196 9.45 -12.22 18.76
N GLU A 197 8.48 -11.67 19.51
CA GLU A 197 8.69 -10.53 20.41
C GLU A 197 9.71 -10.84 21.51
N GLU A 198 9.68 -12.06 22.05
CA GLU A 198 10.62 -12.52 23.07
C GLU A 198 12.07 -12.57 22.54
N LEU A 199 12.24 -12.69 21.22
CA LEU A 199 13.52 -12.75 20.52
C LEU A 199 13.91 -11.42 19.85
N GLY A 200 13.12 -10.36 20.05
CA GLY A 200 13.38 -9.02 19.54
C GLY A 200 12.91 -8.76 18.10
N GLY A 201 12.10 -9.66 17.53
CA GLY A 201 11.38 -9.44 16.27
C GLY A 201 9.93 -8.99 16.49
N PRO A 202 9.19 -8.63 15.43
CA PRO A 202 7.77 -8.26 15.54
C PRO A 202 6.87 -9.49 15.70
N ALA A 203 5.77 -9.40 16.47
CA ALA A 203 4.71 -10.43 16.48
C ALA A 203 3.81 -10.39 15.24
N MET A 204 3.86 -9.31 14.46
CA MET A 204 3.05 -9.12 13.26
C MET A 204 3.71 -8.09 12.35
N LEU A 205 3.59 -8.27 11.04
CA LEU A 205 3.93 -7.22 10.07
C LEU A 205 2.99 -6.03 10.22
N THR A 206 3.51 -4.82 9.98
CA THR A 206 2.65 -3.66 9.79
C THR A 206 1.74 -3.84 8.57
N ASP A 207 0.62 -3.11 8.51
CA ASP A 207 -0.28 -3.20 7.36
C ASP A 207 0.41 -2.83 6.05
N GLU A 208 1.34 -1.88 6.08
CA GLU A 208 2.17 -1.48 4.93
C GLU A 208 3.12 -2.61 4.49
N GLU A 209 3.87 -3.21 5.42
CA GLU A 209 4.77 -4.33 5.11
C GLU A 209 4.00 -5.55 4.59
N PHE A 210 2.84 -5.84 5.19
CA PHE A 210 1.98 -6.93 4.74
C PHE A 210 1.46 -6.69 3.32
N GLN A 211 1.02 -5.47 3.00
CA GLN A 211 0.60 -5.10 1.65
C GLN A 211 1.73 -5.23 0.62
N LEU A 212 2.96 -4.84 0.98
CA LEU A 212 4.13 -5.02 0.12
C LEU A 212 4.38 -6.51 -0.16
N ILE A 213 4.33 -7.37 0.87
CA ILE A 213 4.48 -8.83 0.71
C ILE A 213 3.37 -9.42 -0.16
N LEU A 214 2.11 -9.05 0.07
CA LEU A 214 0.99 -9.51 -0.74
C LEU A 214 1.18 -9.17 -2.22
N CYS A 215 1.52 -7.93 -2.52
CA CYS A 215 1.77 -7.50 -3.89
C CYS A 215 2.90 -8.30 -4.55
N TRP A 216 4.00 -8.52 -3.83
CA TRP A 216 5.11 -9.32 -4.34
C TRP A 216 4.69 -10.77 -4.65
N ILE A 217 3.87 -11.37 -3.78
CA ILE A 217 3.31 -12.71 -3.99
C ILE A 217 2.40 -12.74 -5.24
N GLU A 218 1.47 -11.79 -5.35
CA GLU A 218 0.51 -11.71 -6.47
C GLU A 218 1.21 -11.51 -7.83
N ASN A 219 2.36 -10.83 -7.83
CA ASN A 219 3.19 -10.66 -9.01
C ASN A 219 4.13 -11.85 -9.31
N GLY A 220 4.02 -12.94 -8.54
CA GLY A 220 4.78 -14.17 -8.77
C GLY A 220 6.22 -14.09 -8.29
N TYR A 221 6.47 -13.40 -7.18
CA TYR A 221 7.77 -13.34 -6.50
C TYR A 221 8.91 -12.73 -7.35
N PRO A 222 8.73 -11.60 -8.04
CA PRO A 222 9.78 -11.02 -8.88
C PRO A 222 11.01 -10.64 -8.05
N GLN A 223 12.20 -10.96 -8.56
CA GLN A 223 13.44 -10.61 -7.86
C GLN A 223 13.84 -9.14 -8.08
N ASN A 224 13.74 -8.66 -9.34
CA ASN A 224 14.09 -7.31 -9.81
C ASN A 224 13.00 -6.77 -10.72
#